data_AF-A0A6J7E5B7-F1
#
_entry.id   AF-A0A6J7E5B7-F1
#
_cell.length_a   1.000
_cell.length_b   1.000
_cell.length_c   1.000
_cell.angle_alpha   90.00
_cell.angle_beta   90.00
_cell.angle_gamma   90.00
#
_symmetry.space_group_name_H-M   'P 1'
#
loop_
_entity.id
_entity.type
_entity.pdbx_description
1 polymer ?
#
loop_
_entity_poly.entity_id
_entity_poly.type
_entity_poly.pdbx_seq_one_letter_code
_entity_poly.pdbx_strand_id
1 'polypeptide(L)' 'MFVANDDNAKHILVIREGDTVVGDLELNVAKKGDSAEGTINLLPGSYFVYCIVPGHSNMKSTLTVS' A
#
# COMPACT_ATOMS: atom_id res chain seq x y z
N MET A 1 -1.19 7.08 6.95
CA MET A 1 -0.79 6.93 5.53
C MET A 1 -2.02 7.22 4.69
N PHE A 2 -1.91 8.16 3.75
CA PHE A 2 -2.98 8.54 2.84
C PHE A 2 -2.65 8.11 1.40
N VAL A 3 -3.67 7.64 0.67
CA VAL A 3 -3.58 7.21 -0.73
C VAL A 3 -4.80 7.75 -1.47
N ALA A 4 -4.59 8.27 -2.68
CA ALA A 4 -5.64 8.63 -3.61
C ALA A 4 -5.42 7.91 -4.94
N ASN A 5 -6.51 7.48 -5.58
CA ASN A 5 -6.50 6.89 -6.91
C ASN A 5 -7.04 7.87 -7.94
N ASP A 6 -6.16 8.39 -8.80
CA ASP A 6 -6.52 9.31 -9.88
C ASP A 6 -6.78 8.60 -11.22
N ASP A 7 -6.64 7.27 -11.27
CA ASP A 7 -6.87 6.41 -12.44
C ASP A 7 -8.11 5.51 -12.27
N ASN A 8 -8.48 4.76 -13.31
CA ASN A 8 -9.66 3.88 -13.29
C ASN A 8 -9.35 2.43 -12.89
N ALA A 9 -8.08 2.09 -12.73
CA ALA A 9 -7.65 0.76 -12.32
C ALA A 9 -7.86 0.59 -10.81
N LYS A 10 -8.28 -0.61 -10.41
CA LYS A 10 -8.44 -0.95 -9.00
C LYS A 10 -7.06 -1.08 -8.35
N HIS A 11 -6.89 -0.51 -7.16
CA HIS A 11 -5.71 -0.74 -6.33
C HIS A 11 -6.08 -1.17 -4.92
N ILE A 12 -5.26 -2.06 -4.36
CA ILE A 12 -5.32 -2.48 -2.95
C ILE A 12 -3.89 -2.41 -2.46
N LEU A 13 -3.59 -1.43 -1.59
CA LEU A 13 -2.24 -1.22 -1.07
C LEU A 13 -2.09 -1.83 0.32
N VAL A 14 -0.99 -2.55 0.51
CA VAL A 14 -0.59 -3.14 1.78
C VAL A 14 0.85 -2.76 2.09
N ILE A 15 1.29 -3.01 3.33
CA ILE A 15 2.69 -2.90 3.71
C ILE A 15 3.35 -4.27 3.63
N ARG A 16 4.57 -4.33 3.06
CA ARG A 16 5.39 -5.54 3.01
C ARG A 16 6.76 -5.35 3.62
N GLU A 17 7.28 -6.40 4.25
CA GLU A 17 8.70 -6.58 4.56
C GLU A 17 9.23 -7.70 3.66
N GLY A 18 10.10 -7.37 2.71
CA GLY A 18 10.44 -8.27 1.61
C GLY A 18 9.20 -8.62 0.78
N ASP A 19 8.87 -9.91 0.72
CA ASP A 19 7.69 -10.43 0.01
C ASP A 19 6.49 -10.73 0.93
N THR A 20 6.65 -10.52 2.24
CA THR A 20 5.64 -10.83 3.25
C THR A 20 4.80 -9.59 3.55
N VAL A 21 3.48 -9.72 3.54
CA VAL A 21 2.57 -8.67 4.02
C VAL A 21 2.64 -8.60 5.55
N VAL A 22 2.79 -7.38 6.09
CA VAL A 22 2.91 -7.14 7.53
C VAL A 22 1.78 -6.27 8.04
N GLY A 23 1.28 -6.60 9.24
CA GLY A 23 0.15 -5.92 9.86
C GLY A 23 -1.18 -6.19 9.17
N ASP A 24 -2.16 -5.35 9.49
CA ASP A 24 -3.57 -5.43 9.06
C ASP A 24 -4.00 -4.24 8.19
N LEU A 25 -3.07 -3.33 7.88
CA LEU A 25 -3.36 -2.17 7.03
C LEU A 25 -3.54 -2.60 5.57
N GLU A 26 -4.78 -2.49 5.10
CA GLU A 26 -5.16 -2.62 3.69
C GLU A 26 -5.91 -1.36 3.26
N LEU A 27 -5.41 -0.67 2.23
CA LEU A 27 -6.02 0.53 1.66
C LEU A 27 -6.62 0.19 0.30
N ASN A 28 -7.95 0.09 0.25
CA ASN A 28 -8.70 -0.23 -0.96
C ASN A 28 -9.19 1.06 -1.64
N VAL A 29 -8.67 1.34 -2.83
CA VAL A 29 -9.04 2.49 -3.66
C VAL A 29 -9.36 1.98 -5.08
N ALA A 30 -10.63 1.66 -5.30
CA ALA A 30 -11.04 0.78 -6.39
C ALA A 30 -11.27 1.49 -7.73
N LYS A 31 -11.45 2.82 -7.71
CA LYS A 31 -11.76 3.62 -8.89
C LYS A 31 -11.23 5.05 -8.74
N LYS A 32 -11.32 5.79 -9.84
CA LYS A 32 -10.95 7.20 -9.89
C LYS A 32 -11.69 8.04 -8.87
N GLY A 33 -10.95 8.84 -8.13
CA GLY A 33 -11.45 9.71 -7.07
C GLY A 33 -11.60 9.03 -5.71
N ASP A 34 -11.39 7.72 -5.61
CA ASP A 34 -11.33 7.06 -4.30
C ASP A 34 -10.07 7.51 -3.55
N SER A 35 -10.20 7.68 -2.24
CA SER A 35 -9.06 7.85 -1.35
C SER A 35 -9.27 7.03 -0.09
N ALA A 36 -8.17 6.62 0.52
CA ALA A 36 -8.16 5.86 1.76
C ALA A 36 -7.02 6.36 2.65
N GLU A 37 -7.29 6.36 3.95
CA GLU A 37 -6.31 6.66 4.98
C GLU A 37 -6.34 5.57 6.03
N GLY A 38 -5.17 5.21 6.54
CA GLY A 38 -5.05 4.30 7.67
C GLY A 38 -3.72 4.44 8.39
N THR A 39 -3.65 3.82 9.56
CA THR A 39 -2.50 3.84 10.44
C THR A 39 -2.01 2.42 10.69
N ILE A 40 -0.70 2.27 10.88
CA ILE A 40 -0.04 1.02 11.23
C ILE A 40 1.16 1.35 12.12
N ASN A 41 1.37 0.53 13.15
CA ASN A 41 2.56 0.62 13.99
C ASN A 41 3.60 -0.35 13.45
N LEU A 42 4.77 0.17 13.09
CA LEU A 42 5.90 -0.60 12.58
C LEU A 42 7.13 -0.33 13.45
N LEU A 43 7.95 -1.35 13.66
CA LEU A 43 9.27 -1.15 14.23
C LEU A 43 10.17 -0.40 13.22
N PRO A 44 11.21 0.30 13.69
CA PRO A 44 12.22 0.87 12.80
C PRO A 44 12.76 -0.19 11.82
N GLY A 45 12.81 0.14 10.54
CA GLY A 45 13.09 -0.84 9.48
C GLY A 45 12.77 -0.34 8.07
N SER A 46 12.90 -1.24 7.10
CA SER A 46 12.64 -0.99 5.68
C SER A 46 11.50 -1.85 5.17
N TYR A 47 10.47 -1.20 4.64
CA TYR A 47 9.24 -1.81 4.16
C TYR A 47 8.92 -1.32 2.75
N PHE A 48 7.87 -1.89 2.16
CA PHE A 48 7.31 -1.45 0.91
C PHE A 48 5.82 -1.19 1.03
N VAL A 49 5.36 -0.09 0.44
CA VAL A 49 3.96 0.06 0.03
C VAL A 49 3.80 -0.68 -1.29
N TYR A 50 2.90 -1.65 -1.34
CA TYR A 50 2.79 -2.57 -2.48
C TYR A 50 1.33 -2.79 -2.88
N CYS A 51 1.04 -2.76 -4.19
CA CYS A 51 -0.28 -3.09 -4.72
C CYS A 51 -0.42 -4.61 -4.95
N ILE A 52 -1.40 -5.24 -4.30
CA ILE A 52 -1.62 -6.70 -4.40
C ILE A 52 -2.54 -7.11 -5.54
N VAL A 53 -3.03 -6.18 -6.36
CA VAL A 53 -3.85 -6.49 -7.53
C VAL A 53 -3.00 -7.28 -8.56
N PRO A 54 -3.46 -8.44 -9.04
CA PRO A 54 -2.71 -9.22 -10.02
C PRO A 54 -2.33 -8.39 -11.25
N GLY A 55 -1.06 -8.40 -11.63
CA GLY A 55 -0.52 -7.58 -12.74
C GLY A 55 -0.07 -6.17 -12.35
N HIS A 56 -0.31 -5.71 -11.11
CA HIS A 56 0.09 -4.37 -10.65
C HIS A 56 1.37 -4.40 -9.79
N SER A 57 2.19 -5.45 -9.90
CA SER A 57 3.39 -5.64 -9.05
C SER A 57 4.46 -4.56 -9.20
N ASN A 58 4.43 -3.79 -10.29
CA ASN A 58 5.33 -2.65 -10.51
C ASN A 58 4.96 -1.43 -9.64
N MET A 59 3.77 -1.43 -9.01
CA MET A 59 3.36 -0.39 -8.06
C MET A 59 3.92 -0.71 -6.67
N LYS A 60 5.18 -0.32 -6.50
CA LYS A 60 5.98 -0.56 -5.30
C LYS A 60 6.72 0.73 -4.91
N SER A 61 6.61 1.14 -3.65
CA SER A 61 7.34 2.28 -3.09
C SER A 61 8.03 1.89 -1.79
N THR A 62 9.20 2.47 -1.50
CA THR A 62 9.94 2.21 -0.25
C THR A 62 9.33 3.02 0.90
N LEU A 63 9.19 2.38 2.06
CA LEU A 63 8.79 2.99 3.32
C LEU A 63 9.86 2.70 4.37
N THR A 64 10.59 3.74 4.80
CA THR A 64 11.57 3.63 5.88
C THR A 64 10.97 4.19 7.17
N VAL A 65 11.09 3.43 8.25
CA VAL A 65 10.69 3.84 9.60
C VAL A 65 11.96 3.94 10.44
N SER A 66 12.16 5.06 11.13
CA SER A 66 13.35 5.38 11.93
C SER A 66 12.98 5.92 13.30
#